data_AF-A0A0L0H0B0-F1
#
_entry.id   AF-A0A0L0H0B0-F1
#
_cell.length_a   1.000
_cell.length_b   1.000
_cell.length_c   1.000
_cell.angle_alpha   90.00
_cell.angle_beta   90.00
_cell.angle_gamma   90.00
#
_symmetry.space_group_name_H-M   'P 1'
#
loop_
_entity.id
_entity.type
_entity.pdbx_description
1 polymer ?
#
loop_
_entity_poly.entity_id
_entity_poly.type
_entity_poly.pdbx_seq_one_letter_code
_entity_poly.pdbx_strand_id
1 'polypeptide(L)'
;MNTTICIASGPSLTAEDCLLATNSGLPVIAVNSSWAAVPGCQYVYAADFSWWEKYHSDVPSGAQRWTSSVSAAHRFGINYFPHPDNKSFNSGLRAIQLAIWLGARRILLLGYDCCIEAGSHWHGDHPAELKSPDNSSVARWHAEYSRLVMTSGNTEILNCSRRSALACFPLSTIEAALHA
;
A
#
# COMPACT_ATOMS: atom_id res chain seq x y z
N MET A 1 -5.85 -6.48 19.58
CA MET A 1 -6.13 -6.91 18.19
C MET A 1 -4.91 -6.57 17.35
N ASN A 2 -4.46 -7.44 16.42
CA ASN A 2 -3.27 -7.14 15.62
C ASN A 2 -3.64 -6.16 14.50
N THR A 3 -3.25 -4.89 14.64
CA THR A 3 -3.56 -3.83 13.68
C THR A 3 -2.34 -3.51 12.83
N THR A 4 -2.51 -3.31 11.53
CA THR A 4 -1.46 -2.90 10.61
C THR A 4 -1.92 -1.70 9.79
N ILE A 5 -1.03 -0.75 9.52
CA ILE A 5 -1.33 0.41 8.69
C ILE A 5 -0.70 0.19 7.31
N CYS A 6 -1.50 0.27 6.25
CA CYS A 6 -0.99 0.28 4.88
C CYS A 6 -1.03 1.71 4.34
N ILE A 7 0.10 2.17 3.79
CA ILE A 7 0.26 3.55 3.31
C ILE A 7 0.61 3.51 1.82
N ALA A 8 -0.34 3.94 1.00
CA ALA A 8 -0.20 4.05 -0.45
C ALA A 8 0.04 5.51 -0.88
N SER A 9 0.31 5.69 -2.18
CA SER A 9 0.83 6.93 -2.72
C SER A 9 -0.24 7.95 -3.16
N GLY A 10 -1.52 7.71 -2.86
CA GLY A 10 -2.61 8.60 -3.28
C GLY A 10 -2.42 10.05 -2.78
N PRO A 11 -2.83 11.07 -3.55
CA PRO A 11 -2.65 12.47 -3.15
C PRO A 11 -3.36 12.88 -1.85
N SER A 12 -4.29 12.06 -1.33
CA SER A 12 -4.90 12.32 -0.03
C SER A 12 -3.98 12.06 1.16
N LEU A 13 -2.82 11.41 0.96
CA LEU A 13 -1.86 11.16 2.03
C LEU A 13 -1.20 12.47 2.46
N THR A 14 -1.29 12.79 3.75
CA THR A 14 -0.66 13.99 4.32
C THR A 14 0.52 13.64 5.21
N ALA A 15 1.39 14.63 5.47
CA ALA A 15 2.49 14.49 6.42
C ALA A 15 1.99 14.23 7.86
N GLU A 16 0.82 14.78 8.22
CA GLU A 16 0.19 14.55 9.52
C GLU A 16 -0.27 13.10 9.67
N ASP A 17 -0.88 12.51 8.64
CA ASP A 17 -1.26 11.09 8.64
C ASP A 17 -0.03 10.18 8.82
N CYS A 18 1.08 10.52 8.15
CA CYS A 18 2.34 9.78 8.24
C CYS A 18 2.95 9.88 9.65
N LEU A 19 2.87 11.06 10.27
CA LEU A 19 3.34 11.28 11.63
C LEU A 19 2.48 10.50 12.64
N LEU A 20 1.16 10.51 12.49
CA LEU A 20 0.25 9.72 13.33
C LEU A 20 0.50 8.22 13.19
N ALA A 21 0.67 7.73 11.97
CA ALA A 21 1.01 6.33 11.72
C ALA A 21 2.34 5.95 12.38
N THR A 22 3.38 6.79 12.25
CA THR A 22 4.69 6.56 12.86
C THR A 22 4.62 6.56 14.39
N ASN A 23 3.91 7.52 14.98
CA ASN A 23 3.79 7.66 16.43
C ASN A 23 2.87 6.63 17.08
N SER A 24 2.03 5.94 16.30
CA SER A 24 1.15 4.89 16.82
C SER A 24 1.90 3.66 17.35
N GLY A 25 3.15 3.44 16.91
CA GLY A 25 3.91 2.22 17.19
C GLY A 25 3.36 0.96 16.53
N LEU A 26 2.31 1.08 15.70
CA LEU A 26 1.75 -0.03 14.95
C LEU A 26 2.64 -0.38 13.75
N PRO A 27 2.66 -1.65 13.31
CA PRO A 27 3.35 -2.05 12.08
C PRO A 27 2.83 -1.28 10.86
N VAL A 28 3.76 -0.70 10.10
CA VAL A 28 3.47 0.01 8.84
C VAL A 28 3.98 -0.76 7.62
N ILE A 29 3.12 -0.92 6.63
CA ILE A 29 3.48 -1.35 5.26
C ILE A 29 3.42 -0.13 4.34
N ALA A 30 4.58 0.37 3.93
CA ALA A 30 4.68 1.40 2.92
C ALA A 30 4.63 0.79 1.51
N VAL A 31 3.74 1.30 0.67
CA VAL A 31 3.55 0.81 -0.70
C VAL A 31 4.37 1.64 -1.67
N ASN A 32 5.19 0.98 -2.48
CA ASN A 32 6.09 1.60 -3.44
C ASN A 32 6.87 2.75 -2.77
N SER A 33 6.89 3.94 -3.36
CA SER A 33 7.69 5.08 -2.89
C SER A 33 7.16 5.76 -1.63
N SER A 34 6.07 5.25 -1.03
CA SER A 34 5.51 5.82 0.21
C SER A 34 6.43 5.64 1.42
N TRP A 35 7.47 4.80 1.33
CA TRP A 35 8.52 4.70 2.35
C TRP A 35 9.23 6.04 2.59
N ALA A 36 9.26 6.94 1.59
CA ALA A 36 9.86 8.26 1.72
C ALA A 36 9.08 9.16 2.70
N ALA A 37 7.77 8.95 2.83
CA ALA A 37 6.93 9.66 3.79
C ALA A 37 6.96 9.03 5.19
N VAL A 38 7.28 7.73 5.28
CA VAL A 38 7.37 6.95 6.54
C VAL A 38 8.67 6.13 6.59
N PRO A 39 9.84 6.77 6.70
CA PRO A 39 11.14 6.08 6.61
C PRO A 39 11.37 5.06 7.73
N GLY A 40 10.65 5.15 8.84
CA GLY A 40 10.67 4.19 9.96
C GLY A 40 9.70 3.00 9.81
N CYS A 41 9.10 2.79 8.64
CA CYS A 41 8.17 1.68 8.42
C CYS A 41 8.84 0.29 8.57
N GLN A 42 8.06 -0.69 9.04
CA GLN A 42 8.55 -2.05 9.27
C GLN A 42 8.63 -2.83 7.96
N TYR A 43 7.74 -2.53 7.01
CA TYR A 43 7.64 -3.24 5.76
C TYR A 43 7.55 -2.28 4.57
N VAL A 44 8.21 -2.63 3.47
CA VAL A 44 8.02 -1.99 2.16
C VAL A 44 7.55 -3.04 1.17
N TYR A 45 6.45 -2.74 0.47
CA TYR A 45 5.90 -3.61 -0.55
C TYR A 45 5.87 -2.93 -1.93
N ALA A 46 6.44 -3.59 -2.93
CA ALA A 46 6.23 -3.24 -4.34
C ALA A 46 6.12 -4.50 -5.21
N ALA A 47 5.12 -4.54 -6.09
CA ALA A 47 4.79 -5.73 -6.85
C ALA A 47 5.78 -6.01 -8.01
N ASP A 48 6.22 -4.96 -8.72
CA ASP A 48 6.92 -5.10 -10.00
C ASP A 48 8.44 -4.98 -9.89
N PHE A 49 9.13 -5.57 -10.87
CA PHE A 49 10.59 -5.59 -10.94
C PHE A 49 11.19 -4.20 -11.19
N SER A 50 10.59 -3.42 -12.09
CA SER A 50 11.10 -2.12 -12.51
C SER A 50 11.21 -1.12 -11.36
N TRP A 51 10.23 -1.13 -10.45
CA TRP A 51 10.27 -0.29 -9.26
C TRP A 51 11.46 -0.67 -8.36
N TRP A 52 11.68 -1.98 -8.14
CA TRP A 52 12.82 -2.45 -7.35
C TRP A 52 14.15 -2.16 -8.02
N GLU A 53 14.26 -2.35 -9.33
CA GLU A 53 15.49 -2.00 -10.07
C GLU A 53 15.89 -0.55 -9.87
N LYS A 54 14.91 0.34 -9.76
CA LYS A 54 15.14 1.77 -9.57
C LYS A 54 15.42 2.16 -8.13
N TYR A 55 14.61 1.69 -7.18
CA TYR A 55 14.58 2.23 -5.81
C TYR A 55 15.12 1.29 -4.74
N HIS A 56 15.52 0.06 -5.07
CA HIS A 56 15.97 -0.92 -4.08
C HIS A 56 17.10 -0.40 -3.17
N SER A 57 18.05 0.35 -3.73
CA SER A 57 19.17 0.95 -2.99
C SER A 57 18.73 2.05 -2.02
N ASP A 58 17.61 2.71 -2.31
CA ASP A 58 17.14 3.88 -1.56
C ASP A 58 16.23 3.49 -0.39
N VAL A 59 15.60 2.31 -0.48
CA VAL A 59 14.74 1.80 0.60
C VAL A 59 15.57 1.59 1.87
N PRO A 60 15.15 2.13 3.03
CA PRO A 60 15.86 1.95 4.30
C PRO A 60 16.17 0.48 4.60
N SER A 61 17.39 0.20 5.09
CA SER A 61 17.85 -1.17 5.39
C SER A 61 17.12 -1.81 6.57
N GLY A 62 16.50 -1.02 7.44
CA GLY A 62 15.73 -1.51 8.58
C GLY A 62 14.35 -2.08 8.23
N ALA A 63 13.82 -1.80 7.03
CA ALA A 63 12.53 -2.30 6.61
C ALA A 63 12.65 -3.68 5.95
N GLN A 64 11.73 -4.58 6.28
CA GLN A 64 11.57 -5.83 5.51
C GLN A 64 10.96 -5.52 4.15
N ARG A 65 11.66 -5.93 3.10
CA ARG A 65 11.25 -5.71 1.71
C ARG A 65 10.47 -6.92 1.20
N TRP A 66 9.35 -6.68 0.52
CA TRP A 66 8.46 -7.72 0.00
C TRP A 66 8.04 -7.44 -1.45
N THR A 67 7.98 -8.49 -2.28
CA THR A 67 7.62 -8.36 -3.70
C THR A 67 6.87 -9.57 -4.25
N SER A 68 6.03 -9.36 -5.26
CA SER A 68 5.48 -10.45 -6.09
C SER A 68 6.34 -10.76 -7.33
N SER A 69 7.45 -10.04 -7.54
CA SER A 69 8.36 -10.31 -8.65
C SER A 69 9.40 -11.35 -8.26
N VAL A 70 9.33 -12.54 -8.87
CA VAL A 70 10.34 -13.59 -8.70
C VAL A 70 11.74 -13.07 -9.07
N SER A 71 11.85 -12.30 -10.16
CA SER A 71 13.11 -11.71 -10.60
C SER A 71 13.67 -10.71 -9.59
N ALA A 72 12.83 -9.89 -8.96
CA ALA A 72 13.28 -8.92 -7.96
C ALA A 72 13.69 -9.62 -6.66
N ALA A 73 12.90 -10.61 -6.22
CA ALA A 73 13.21 -11.44 -5.07
C ALA A 73 14.58 -12.10 -5.22
N HIS A 74 14.84 -12.71 -6.38
CA HIS A 74 16.13 -13.35 -6.66
C HIS A 74 17.28 -12.35 -6.82
N ARG A 75 17.10 -11.29 -7.63
CA ARG A 75 18.19 -10.33 -7.94
C ARG A 75 18.62 -9.51 -6.73
N PHE A 76 17.69 -9.16 -5.85
CA PHE A 76 17.93 -8.22 -4.75
C PHE A 76 17.83 -8.84 -3.35
N GLY A 77 17.54 -10.15 -3.24
CA GLY A 77 17.39 -10.82 -1.95
C GLY A 77 16.16 -10.35 -1.16
N ILE A 78 15.07 -10.03 -1.86
CA ILE A 78 13.82 -9.50 -1.29
C ILE A 78 12.88 -10.66 -0.96
N ASN A 79 12.08 -10.55 0.11
CA ASN A 79 11.10 -11.59 0.44
C ASN A 79 10.04 -11.71 -0.65
N TYR A 80 9.81 -12.94 -1.11
CA TYR A 80 8.85 -13.24 -2.15
C TYR A 80 7.45 -13.49 -1.56
N PHE A 81 6.47 -12.70 -1.99
CA PHE A 81 5.05 -12.89 -1.68
C PHE A 81 4.30 -13.28 -2.95
N PRO A 82 3.97 -14.57 -3.15
CA PRO A 82 3.44 -15.07 -4.41
C PRO A 82 2.08 -14.48 -4.73
N HIS A 83 1.86 -14.20 -6.01
CA HIS A 83 0.56 -13.74 -6.49
C HIS A 83 -0.43 -14.92 -6.53
N PRO A 84 -1.67 -14.77 -6.02
CA PRO A 84 -2.69 -15.82 -6.13
C PRO A 84 -3.08 -16.17 -7.57
N ASP A 85 -2.98 -15.22 -8.50
CA ASP A 85 -3.22 -15.36 -9.93
C ASP A 85 -2.32 -14.37 -10.69
N ASN A 86 -1.77 -14.68 -11.87
CA ASN A 86 -0.83 -13.75 -12.57
C ASN A 86 -1.50 -12.48 -13.15
N LYS A 87 -2.51 -11.90 -12.48
CA LYS A 87 -3.47 -10.95 -13.07
C LYS A 87 -3.43 -9.53 -12.49
N SER A 88 -3.00 -9.31 -11.24
CA SER A 88 -3.12 -8.00 -10.55
C SER A 88 -1.81 -7.42 -10.01
N PHE A 89 -1.21 -6.50 -10.76
CA PHE A 89 -0.02 -5.77 -10.33
C PHE A 89 -0.34 -4.57 -9.41
N ASN A 90 -1.51 -4.55 -8.77
CA ASN A 90 -1.92 -3.47 -7.87
C ASN A 90 -1.20 -3.60 -6.52
N SER A 91 -0.09 -2.89 -6.34
CA SER A 91 0.71 -2.96 -5.12
C SER A 91 -0.08 -2.61 -3.85
N GLY A 92 -1.03 -1.66 -3.93
CA GLY A 92 -1.84 -1.25 -2.79
C GLY A 92 -2.72 -2.39 -2.27
N LEU A 93 -3.39 -3.11 -3.19
CA LEU A 93 -4.18 -4.29 -2.86
C LEU A 93 -3.31 -5.41 -2.28
N ARG A 94 -2.15 -5.64 -2.91
CA ARG A 94 -1.23 -6.69 -2.47
C ARG A 94 -0.65 -6.42 -1.08
N ALA A 95 -0.44 -5.15 -0.73
CA ALA A 95 -0.04 -4.75 0.62
C ALA A 95 -1.09 -5.12 1.68
N ILE A 96 -2.39 -4.97 1.38
CA ILE A 96 -3.47 -5.43 2.26
C ILE A 96 -3.41 -6.95 2.43
N GLN A 97 -3.23 -7.70 1.34
CA GLN A 97 -3.10 -9.16 1.41
C GLN A 97 -1.85 -9.60 2.18
N LEU A 98 -0.74 -8.86 2.05
CA LEU A 98 0.46 -9.10 2.83
C LEU A 98 0.20 -8.84 4.33
N ALA A 99 -0.49 -7.76 4.69
CA ALA A 99 -0.86 -7.48 6.07
C ALA A 99 -1.68 -8.64 6.67
N ILE A 100 -2.67 -9.15 5.94
CA ILE A 100 -3.46 -10.32 6.36
C ILE A 100 -2.56 -11.56 6.55
N TRP A 101 -1.65 -11.81 5.61
CA TRP A 101 -0.71 -12.94 5.70
C TRP A 101 0.26 -12.82 6.88
N LEU A 102 0.69 -11.60 7.21
CA LEU A 102 1.46 -11.28 8.43
C LEU A 102 0.62 -11.33 9.72
N GLY A 103 -0.67 -11.67 9.62
CA GLY A 103 -1.55 -11.92 10.76
C GLY A 103 -2.35 -10.71 11.22
N ALA A 104 -2.45 -9.64 10.42
CA ALA A 104 -3.31 -8.51 10.74
C ALA A 104 -4.78 -8.96 10.83
N ARG A 105 -5.47 -8.50 11.87
CA ARG A 105 -6.92 -8.67 12.07
C ARG A 105 -7.69 -7.37 11.87
N ARG A 106 -6.97 -6.25 11.88
CA ARG A 106 -7.47 -4.92 11.52
C ARG A 106 -6.44 -4.22 10.63
N ILE A 107 -6.90 -3.54 9.59
CA ILE A 107 -6.04 -2.82 8.65
C ILE A 107 -6.57 -1.40 8.47
N LEU A 108 -5.68 -0.42 8.64
CA LEU A 108 -5.97 1.00 8.38
C LEU A 108 -5.31 1.41 7.07
N LEU A 109 -6.07 1.96 6.14
CA LEU A 109 -5.56 2.37 4.83
C LEU A 109 -5.38 3.89 4.76
N LEU A 110 -4.21 4.35 4.32
CA LEU A 110 -3.91 5.77 4.05
C LEU A 110 -3.40 5.95 2.62
N GLY A 111 -3.83 7.02 1.94
CA GLY A 111 -3.44 7.28 0.54
C GLY A 111 -4.02 6.27 -0.46
N TYR A 112 -5.14 5.63 -0.14
CA TYR A 112 -5.89 4.70 -1.00
C TYR A 112 -7.03 5.45 -1.73
N ASP A 113 -6.67 6.48 -2.50
CA ASP A 113 -7.63 7.36 -3.19
C ASP A 113 -8.44 6.61 -4.26
N CYS A 114 -7.77 5.73 -5.02
CA CYS A 114 -8.31 5.03 -6.19
C CYS A 114 -9.03 5.96 -7.19
N CYS A 115 -8.50 7.16 -7.36
CA CYS A 115 -8.84 8.12 -8.41
C CYS A 115 -7.57 8.92 -8.78
N ILE A 116 -7.60 9.62 -9.91
CA ILE A 116 -6.48 10.46 -10.39
C ILE A 116 -6.88 11.93 -10.61
N GLU A 117 -8.08 12.32 -10.16
CA GLU A 117 -8.66 13.65 -10.42
C GLU A 117 -7.85 14.82 -9.81
N ALA A 118 -7.07 14.55 -8.77
CA ALA A 118 -6.21 15.54 -8.12
C ALA A 118 -4.72 15.15 -8.20
N GLY A 119 -4.33 14.44 -9.26
CA GLY A 119 -2.99 13.91 -9.46
C GLY A 119 -2.91 12.39 -9.26
N SER A 120 -1.82 11.82 -9.73
CA SER A 120 -1.52 10.38 -9.69
C SER A 120 -0.94 9.96 -8.33
N HIS A 121 -0.03 10.77 -7.77
CA HIS A 121 0.68 10.47 -6.53
C HIS A 121 1.00 11.73 -5.72
N TRP A 122 1.14 11.61 -4.38
CA TRP A 122 1.55 12.73 -3.50
C TRP A 122 2.97 13.25 -3.79
N HIS A 123 3.85 12.40 -4.33
CA HIS A 123 5.22 12.74 -4.69
C HIS A 123 5.37 13.21 -6.15
N GLY A 124 4.26 13.48 -6.84
CA GLY A 124 4.25 13.80 -8.27
C GLY A 124 4.48 12.57 -9.15
N ASP A 125 4.60 12.80 -10.46
CA ASP A 125 4.75 11.73 -11.44
C ASP A 125 6.11 11.03 -11.31
N HIS A 126 6.12 9.72 -11.58
CA HIS A 126 7.36 8.98 -11.68
C HIS A 126 8.17 9.41 -12.91
N PRO A 127 9.51 9.24 -12.90
CA PRO A 127 10.30 9.40 -14.11
C PRO A 127 9.81 8.41 -15.19
N ALA A 128 9.94 8.79 -16.47
CA ALA A 128 9.27 8.16 -17.62
C ALA A 128 9.35 6.62 -17.77
N GLU A 129 10.28 5.98 -17.08
CA GLU A 129 10.51 4.53 -17.09
C GLU A 129 9.49 3.74 -16.23
N LEU A 130 8.75 4.40 -15.35
CA LEU A 130 7.73 3.76 -14.51
C LEU A 130 6.32 4.13 -14.98
N LYS A 131 5.41 3.16 -14.89
CA LYS A 131 4.02 3.34 -15.32
C LYS A 131 3.24 4.18 -14.31
N SER A 132 2.75 5.33 -14.75
CA SER A 132 1.72 6.09 -14.04
C SER A 132 0.33 5.51 -14.30
N PRO A 133 -0.61 5.65 -13.35
CA PRO A 133 -1.97 5.17 -13.53
C PRO A 133 -2.78 6.03 -14.50
N ASP A 134 -3.72 5.37 -15.17
CA ASP A 134 -4.70 5.96 -16.08
C ASP A 134 -6.13 5.55 -15.67
N ASN A 135 -7.14 6.08 -16.36
CA ASN A 135 -8.54 5.76 -16.07
C ASN A 135 -8.86 4.26 -16.21
N SER A 136 -8.16 3.54 -17.10
CA SER A 136 -8.33 2.08 -17.24
C SER A 136 -7.80 1.34 -16.02
N SER A 137 -6.66 1.78 -15.48
CA SER A 137 -6.09 1.27 -14.24
C SER A 137 -7.01 1.53 -13.06
N VAL A 138 -7.55 2.74 -12.93
CA VAL A 138 -8.53 3.09 -11.89
C VAL A 138 -9.73 2.14 -11.94
N ALA A 139 -10.39 2.00 -13.09
CA ALA A 139 -11.56 1.12 -13.23
C ALA A 139 -11.24 -0.34 -12.86
N ARG A 140 -10.06 -0.84 -13.27
CA ARG A 140 -9.58 -2.18 -12.88
C ARG A 140 -9.39 -2.28 -11.36
N TRP A 141 -8.76 -1.30 -10.73
CA TRP A 141 -8.51 -1.31 -9.29
C TRP A 141 -9.80 -1.35 -8.47
N HIS A 142 -10.83 -0.59 -8.86
CA HIS A 142 -12.16 -0.65 -8.21
C HIS A 142 -12.73 -2.08 -8.21
N ALA A 143 -12.65 -2.77 -9.35
CA ALA A 143 -13.09 -4.16 -9.44
C ALA A 143 -12.23 -5.12 -8.60
N GLU A 144 -10.91 -4.89 -8.56
CA GLU A 144 -9.99 -5.72 -7.78
C GLU A 144 -10.20 -5.56 -6.26
N TYR A 145 -10.32 -4.32 -5.75
CA TYR A 145 -10.61 -4.06 -4.34
C TYR A 145 -12.00 -4.59 -3.94
N SER A 146 -13.00 -4.49 -4.82
CA SER A 146 -14.32 -5.08 -4.55
C SER A 146 -14.25 -6.60 -4.39
N ARG A 147 -13.40 -7.29 -5.16
CA ARG A 147 -13.16 -8.74 -5.00
C ARG A 147 -12.35 -9.05 -3.74
N LEU A 148 -11.41 -8.18 -3.36
CA LEU A 148 -10.59 -8.36 -2.16
C LEU A 148 -11.45 -8.54 -0.92
N VAL A 149 -12.51 -7.73 -0.75
CA VAL A 149 -13.46 -7.83 0.38
C VAL A 149 -13.98 -9.26 0.57
N MET A 150 -14.26 -9.98 -0.52
CA MET A 150 -14.76 -11.36 -0.47
C MET A 150 -13.73 -12.37 0.03
N THR A 151 -12.45 -12.01 -0.01
CA THR A 151 -11.30 -12.87 0.34
C THR A 151 -10.59 -12.46 1.63
N SER A 152 -10.94 -11.30 2.21
CA SER A 152 -10.30 -10.75 3.41
C SER A 152 -10.68 -11.46 4.71
N GLY A 153 -11.60 -12.43 4.65
CA GLY A 153 -12.10 -13.16 5.81
C GLY A 153 -12.72 -12.23 6.85
N ASN A 154 -12.38 -12.46 8.12
CA ASN A 154 -12.86 -11.65 9.25
C ASN A 154 -11.92 -10.47 9.58
N THR A 155 -11.09 -10.04 8.62
CA THR A 155 -10.19 -8.90 8.82
C THR A 155 -10.99 -7.61 8.65
N GLU A 156 -10.98 -6.76 9.69
CA GLU A 156 -11.54 -5.42 9.59
C GLU A 156 -10.63 -4.54 8.74
N ILE A 157 -11.16 -3.91 7.69
CA ILE A 157 -10.40 -2.99 6.83
C ILE A 157 -11.11 -1.65 6.82
N LEU A 158 -10.46 -0.62 7.35
CA LEU A 158 -10.97 0.75 7.38
C LEU A 158 -10.15 1.61 6.42
N ASN A 159 -10.83 2.33 5.54
CA ASN A 159 -10.18 3.32 4.70
C ASN A 159 -10.14 4.67 5.41
N CYS A 160 -8.97 5.00 5.93
CA CYS A 160 -8.67 6.24 6.65
C CYS A 160 -8.10 7.34 5.74
N SER A 161 -8.10 7.12 4.42
CA SER A 161 -7.64 8.13 3.45
C SER A 161 -8.56 9.34 3.48
N ARG A 162 -7.99 10.55 3.49
CA ARG A 162 -8.77 11.80 3.58
C ARG A 162 -9.75 11.98 2.41
N ARG A 163 -9.45 11.36 1.27
CA ARG A 163 -10.33 11.24 0.11
C ARG A 163 -10.13 9.89 -0.54
N SER A 164 -11.22 9.24 -0.92
CA SER A 164 -11.19 7.96 -1.62
C SER A 164 -12.45 7.73 -2.45
N ALA A 165 -12.28 7.16 -3.64
CA ALA A 165 -13.35 6.64 -4.46
C ALA A 165 -13.69 5.18 -4.13
N LEU A 166 -12.88 4.49 -3.30
CA LEU A 166 -13.16 3.10 -2.90
C LEU A 166 -14.36 3.03 -1.96
N ALA A 167 -15.49 2.57 -2.48
CA ALA A 167 -16.71 2.36 -1.71
C ALA A 167 -16.75 1.01 -0.96
N CYS A 168 -15.83 0.10 -1.25
CA CYS A 168 -15.86 -1.27 -0.73
C CYS A 168 -15.33 -1.43 0.72
N PHE A 169 -14.72 -0.39 1.29
CA PHE A 169 -14.26 -0.36 2.68
C PHE A 169 -14.96 0.77 3.44
N PRO A 170 -15.41 0.55 4.69
CA PRO A 170 -15.90 1.63 5.54
C PRO A 170 -14.87 2.75 5.69
N LEU A 171 -15.34 4.00 5.65
CA LEU A 171 -14.50 5.17 5.86
C LEU A 171 -14.34 5.47 7.36
N SER A 172 -13.16 5.96 7.74
CA SER A 172 -12.88 6.51 9.07
C SER A 172 -11.80 7.59 8.96
N THR A 173 -11.37 8.15 10.09
CA THR A 173 -10.13 8.93 10.15
C THR A 173 -9.09 8.14 10.92
N ILE A 174 -7.80 8.41 10.69
CA ILE A 174 -6.75 7.70 11.43
C ILE A 174 -6.81 8.01 12.93
N GLU A 175 -7.16 9.24 13.31
CA GLU A 175 -7.32 9.65 14.70
C GLU A 175 -8.40 8.81 15.39
N ALA A 176 -9.59 8.72 14.80
CA ALA A 176 -10.67 7.90 15.34
C ALA A 176 -10.28 6.41 15.39
N ALA A 177 -9.63 5.91 14.34
CA ALA A 177 -9.27 4.50 14.23
C ALA A 177 -8.14 4.06 15.17
N LEU A 178 -7.27 4.96 15.61
CA LEU A 178 -6.21 4.66 16.58
C LEU A 178 -6.71 4.60 18.03
N HIS A 179 -7.88 5.19 18.32
CA HIS A 179 -8.47 5.24 19.66
C HIS A 179 -9.58 4.22 19.93
N ALA A 180 -9.94 3.40 18.93
CA ALA A 180 -11.06 2.44 18.98
C ALA A 180 -10.58 0.99 19.08
#